data_AF-A0A3A6TIB6-F1
#
_entry.id   AF-A0A3A6TIB6-F1
#
_cell.length_a   1.000
_cell.length_b   1.000
_cell.length_c   1.000
_cell.angle_alpha   90.00
_cell.angle_beta   90.00
_cell.angle_gamma   90.00
#
_symmetry.space_group_name_H-M   'P 1'
#
loop_
_entity.id
_entity.type
_entity.pdbx_description
1 polymer ?
#
loop_
_entity_poly.entity_id
_entity_poly.type
_entity_poly.pdbx_seq_one_letter_code
_entity_poly.pdbx_strand_id
1 'polypeptide(L)'
;MILLQLSAGQGPTECCKAVGLAIKLIQKQCSDKKVQFNLVEVISAQESGCFKSVLMQFDSVPKEIAKQFAQSWQGAMLWVCQSKYRPKHKRKNWFFSGQVYEVNDIDLDNAITYQACRSSGAGGQHVNTTDSAVRATHTATGISVRVESERSQHSNKRLAKALISQKLELAKHEAMSQQDKTRWQQHWELQRGNPVKVFKGEKFLLSN
;
A
#
# COMPACT_ATOMS: atom_id res chain seq x y z
N MET A 1 4.44 3.77 7.50
CA MET A 1 3.33 2.89 7.95
C MET A 1 3.60 1.44 7.54
N ILE A 2 3.03 0.45 8.22
CA ILE A 2 3.18 -0.98 7.86
C ILE A 2 1.84 -1.55 7.40
N LEU A 3 1.82 -2.21 6.24
CA LEU A 3 0.66 -2.89 5.69
C LEU A 3 0.89 -4.41 5.65
N LEU A 4 -0.14 -5.19 5.97
CA LEU A 4 -0.18 -6.65 5.75
C LEU A 4 -1.40 -6.99 4.90
N GLN A 5 -1.17 -7.66 3.79
CA GLN A 5 -2.24 -8.26 3.00
C GLN A 5 -2.32 -9.75 3.29
N LEU A 6 -3.47 -10.23 3.75
CA LEU A 6 -3.78 -11.65 3.79
C LEU A 6 -4.60 -12.04 2.57
N SER A 7 -4.26 -13.16 1.95
CA SER A 7 -4.86 -13.62 0.71
C SER A 7 -5.17 -15.11 0.73
N ALA A 8 -6.39 -15.48 0.35
CA ALA A 8 -6.76 -16.87 0.07
C ALA A 8 -6.38 -17.30 -1.37
N GLY A 9 -5.92 -16.35 -2.20
CA GLY A 9 -5.69 -16.54 -3.63
C GLY A 9 -6.90 -17.14 -4.36
N GLN A 10 -6.65 -18.05 -5.30
CA GLN A 10 -7.69 -18.85 -5.96
C GLN A 10 -8.17 -20.05 -5.11
N GLY A 11 -7.94 -20.01 -3.79
CA GLY A 11 -8.36 -21.07 -2.88
C GLY A 11 -9.89 -21.17 -2.79
N PRO A 12 -10.41 -22.36 -2.45
CA PRO A 12 -11.84 -22.53 -2.20
C PRO A 12 -12.29 -21.80 -0.91
N THR A 13 -13.58 -21.82 -0.61
CA THR A 13 -14.18 -21.17 0.56
C THR A 13 -13.47 -21.47 1.88
N GLU A 14 -12.91 -22.68 2.05
CA GLU A 14 -12.15 -23.01 3.26
C GLU A 14 -10.90 -22.14 3.43
N CYS A 15 -10.20 -21.79 2.36
CA CYS A 15 -9.08 -20.86 2.39
C CYS A 15 -9.55 -19.44 2.73
N CYS A 16 -10.70 -19.02 2.17
CA CYS A 16 -11.30 -17.73 2.51
C CYS A 16 -11.73 -17.66 3.98
N LYS A 17 -12.19 -18.79 4.54
CA LYS A 17 -12.51 -18.91 5.96
C LYS A 17 -11.26 -18.82 6.84
N ALA A 18 -10.15 -19.43 6.40
CA ALA A 18 -8.86 -19.33 7.09
C ALA A 18 -8.42 -17.87 7.24
N VAL A 19 -8.55 -17.05 6.18
CA VAL A 19 -8.26 -15.61 6.23
C VAL A 19 -9.15 -14.90 7.26
N GLY A 20 -10.45 -15.18 7.27
CA GLY A 20 -11.37 -14.60 8.26
C GLY A 20 -11.04 -14.96 9.71
N LEU A 21 -10.61 -16.20 9.95
CA LEU A 21 -10.15 -16.65 11.28
C LEU A 21 -8.82 -15.98 11.66
N ALA A 22 -7.89 -15.86 10.72
CA ALA A 22 -6.61 -15.19 10.93
C ALA A 22 -6.80 -13.71 11.31
N ILE A 23 -7.71 -12.98 10.67
CA ILE A 23 -8.00 -11.57 11.00
C ILE A 23 -8.49 -11.43 12.45
N LYS A 24 -9.41 -12.30 12.89
CA LYS A 24 -9.89 -12.28 14.28
C LYS A 24 -8.75 -12.54 15.27
N LEU A 25 -7.85 -13.46 14.94
CA LEU A 25 -6.68 -13.74 15.76
C LEU A 25 -5.71 -12.55 15.79
N ILE A 26 -5.43 -11.96 14.63
CA ILE A 26 -4.58 -10.77 14.49
C ILE A 26 -5.13 -9.62 15.32
N GLN A 27 -6.43 -9.31 15.17
CA GLN A 27 -7.08 -8.22 15.90
C GLN A 27 -6.92 -8.41 17.41
N LYS A 28 -7.13 -9.63 17.92
CA LYS A 28 -6.90 -9.95 19.34
C LYS A 28 -5.43 -9.73 19.74
N GLN A 29 -4.48 -10.23 18.95
CA GLN A 29 -3.05 -10.08 19.23
C GLN A 29 -2.59 -8.62 19.19
N CYS A 30 -3.18 -7.80 18.31
CA CYS A 30 -2.89 -6.36 18.25
C CYS A 30 -3.34 -5.65 19.52
N SER A 31 -4.53 -5.99 20.05
CA SER A 31 -5.01 -5.47 21.34
C SER A 31 -4.05 -5.84 22.48
N ASP A 32 -3.60 -7.10 22.54
CA ASP A 32 -2.67 -7.57 23.57
C ASP A 32 -1.29 -6.87 23.49
N LYS A 33 -0.81 -6.58 22.28
CA LYS A 33 0.49 -5.96 22.01
C LYS A 33 0.47 -4.43 21.90
N LYS A 34 -0.68 -3.79 22.15
CA LYS A 34 -0.88 -2.33 21.99
C LYS A 34 -0.49 -1.81 20.59
N VAL A 35 -0.74 -2.62 19.57
CA VAL A 35 -0.55 -2.24 18.16
C VAL A 35 -1.89 -1.72 17.63
N GLN A 36 -1.91 -0.51 17.07
CA GLN A 36 -3.08 0.01 16.38
C GLN A 36 -3.32 -0.79 15.10
N PHE A 37 -4.60 -1.06 14.83
CA PHE A 37 -5.05 -1.93 13.76
C PHE A 37 -6.20 -1.26 13.01
N ASN A 38 -6.06 -1.12 11.68
CA ASN A 38 -7.12 -0.63 10.81
C ASN A 38 -7.30 -1.54 9.60
N LEU A 39 -8.55 -1.77 9.19
CA LEU A 39 -8.88 -2.42 7.93
C LEU A 39 -8.86 -1.37 6.81
N VAL A 40 -8.01 -1.59 5.81
CA VAL A 40 -7.86 -0.67 4.66
C VAL A 40 -8.74 -1.12 3.51
N GLU A 41 -8.67 -2.41 3.17
CA GLU A 41 -9.41 -2.99 2.05
C GLU A 41 -9.89 -4.39 2.41
N VAL A 42 -11.11 -4.73 2.03
CA VAL A 42 -11.72 -6.03 2.29
C VAL A 42 -12.39 -6.54 1.02
N ILE A 43 -11.93 -7.68 0.52
CA ILE A 43 -12.57 -8.41 -0.57
C ILE A 43 -13.27 -9.63 0.01
N SER A 44 -14.57 -9.52 0.21
CA SER A 44 -15.41 -10.59 0.76
C SER A 44 -15.57 -11.77 -0.20
N ALA A 45 -15.70 -12.97 0.35
CA ALA A 45 -16.20 -14.13 -0.39
C ALA A 45 -17.74 -14.20 -0.29
N GLN A 46 -18.34 -15.16 -0.99
CA GLN A 46 -19.80 -15.36 -0.97
C GLN A 46 -20.33 -15.72 0.44
N GLU A 47 -19.51 -16.41 1.23
CA GLU A 47 -19.89 -16.95 2.54
C GLU A 47 -19.53 -15.98 3.66
N SER A 48 -20.41 -15.85 4.65
CA SER A 48 -20.22 -14.89 5.75
C SER A 48 -18.96 -15.17 6.58
N GLY A 49 -18.21 -14.11 6.86
CA GLY A 49 -16.93 -14.18 7.59
C GLY A 49 -15.84 -14.94 6.83
N CYS A 50 -15.95 -15.05 5.51
CA CYS A 50 -14.91 -15.55 4.61
C CYS A 50 -14.44 -14.40 3.71
N PHE A 51 -13.13 -14.28 3.52
CA PHE A 51 -12.55 -13.19 2.74
C PHE A 51 -11.54 -13.74 1.74
N LYS A 52 -11.59 -13.24 0.50
CA LYS A 52 -10.61 -13.57 -0.53
C LYS A 52 -9.29 -12.85 -0.28
N SER A 53 -9.35 -11.58 0.09
CA SER A 53 -8.18 -10.74 0.38
C SER A 53 -8.57 -9.69 1.40
N VAL A 54 -7.67 -9.37 2.33
CA VAL A 54 -7.84 -8.28 3.29
C VAL A 54 -6.51 -7.56 3.46
N LEU A 55 -6.54 -6.24 3.30
CA LEU A 55 -5.41 -5.34 3.55
C LEU A 55 -5.61 -4.67 4.91
N MET A 56 -4.61 -4.81 5.77
CA MET A 56 -4.60 -4.29 7.13
C MET A 56 -3.44 -3.32 7.30
N GLN A 57 -3.69 -2.24 8.02
CA GLN A 57 -2.68 -1.27 8.43
C GLN A 57 -2.37 -1.47 9.91
N PHE A 58 -1.08 -1.43 10.24
CA PHE A 58 -0.57 -1.47 11.60
C PHE A 58 0.24 -0.23 11.91
N ASP A 59 0.02 0.30 13.10
CA ASP A 59 0.84 1.37 13.67
C ASP A 59 1.17 1.08 15.13
N SER A 60 2.35 1.49 15.58
CA SER A 60 2.79 1.31 16.96
C SER A 60 3.89 2.31 17.30
N VAL A 61 4.01 2.61 18.60
CA VAL A 61 5.15 3.34 19.15
C VAL A 61 5.86 2.40 20.14
N PRO A 62 7.10 1.96 19.88
CA PRO A 62 7.93 2.18 18.67
C PRO A 62 7.44 1.42 17.41
N LYS A 63 7.80 1.88 16.19
CA LYS A 63 7.30 1.36 14.90
C LYS A 63 7.76 -0.08 14.61
N GLU A 64 8.87 -0.48 15.21
CA GLU A 64 9.49 -1.79 15.06
C GLU A 64 8.57 -2.91 15.56
N ILE A 65 7.70 -2.64 16.54
CA ILE A 65 6.74 -3.62 17.07
C ILE A 65 5.72 -4.00 16.00
N ALA A 66 5.11 -3.02 15.32
CA ALA A 66 4.18 -3.25 14.22
C ALA A 66 4.87 -3.97 13.06
N LYS A 67 6.11 -3.58 12.74
CA LYS A 67 6.91 -4.23 11.68
C LYS A 67 7.19 -5.69 11.99
N GLN A 68 7.74 -6.01 13.17
CA GLN A 68 8.00 -7.39 13.59
C GLN A 68 6.71 -8.22 13.66
N PHE A 69 5.62 -7.60 14.14
CA PHE A 69 4.32 -8.25 14.18
C PHE A 69 3.84 -8.64 12.77
N ALA A 70 3.82 -7.69 11.84
CA ALA A 70 3.40 -7.95 10.46
C ALA A 70 4.31 -8.97 9.76
N GLN A 71 5.64 -8.84 9.94
CA GLN A 71 6.63 -9.79 9.39
C GLN A 71 6.43 -11.21 9.90
N SER A 72 5.96 -11.39 11.14
CA SER A 72 5.65 -12.73 11.65
C SER A 72 4.53 -13.44 10.85
N TRP A 73 3.70 -12.68 10.13
CA TRP A 73 2.62 -13.20 9.27
C TRP A 73 3.01 -13.25 7.79
N GLN A 74 4.26 -12.94 7.43
CA GLN A 74 4.73 -12.97 6.05
C GLN A 74 5.01 -14.40 5.59
N GLY A 75 4.50 -14.76 4.41
CA GLY A 75 4.71 -16.06 3.79
C GLY A 75 3.45 -16.92 3.71
N ALA A 76 3.63 -18.20 3.36
CA ALA A 76 2.54 -19.16 3.26
C ALA A 76 2.10 -19.62 4.66
N MET A 77 0.80 -19.78 4.86
CA MET A 77 0.20 -20.26 6.10
C MET A 77 -0.75 -21.40 5.79
N LEU A 78 -0.86 -22.32 6.73
CA LEU A 78 -1.66 -23.53 6.56
C LEU A 78 -2.69 -23.63 7.68
N TRP A 79 -3.96 -23.76 7.32
CA TRP A 79 -5.00 -24.20 8.24
C TRP A 79 -5.38 -25.66 7.95
N VAL A 80 -5.22 -26.52 8.94
CA VAL A 80 -5.57 -27.93 8.90
C VAL A 80 -6.91 -28.14 9.60
N CYS A 81 -7.98 -28.29 8.83
CA CYS A 81 -9.32 -28.52 9.35
C CYS A 81 -10.16 -29.33 8.35
N GLN A 82 -11.06 -30.17 8.84
CA GLN A 82 -12.07 -30.79 7.99
C GLN A 82 -12.99 -29.71 7.39
N SER A 83 -13.31 -29.80 6.10
CA SER A 83 -14.22 -28.84 5.47
C SER A 83 -15.63 -28.95 6.04
N LYS A 84 -16.22 -27.79 6.39
CA LYS A 84 -17.65 -27.64 6.69
C LYS A 84 -18.49 -27.31 5.46
N TYR A 85 -17.88 -26.72 4.43
CA TYR A 85 -18.57 -26.30 3.19
C TYR A 85 -18.74 -27.45 2.20
N ARG A 86 -17.85 -28.46 2.27
CA ARG A 86 -17.87 -29.66 1.44
C ARG A 86 -17.85 -30.90 2.33
N PRO A 87 -19.03 -31.33 2.84
CA PRO A 87 -19.13 -32.53 3.66
C PRO A 87 -18.52 -33.74 2.95
N LYS A 88 -17.87 -34.64 3.69
CA LYS A 88 -17.20 -35.86 3.21
C LYS A 88 -15.96 -35.65 2.32
N HIS A 89 -15.56 -34.41 2.02
CA HIS A 89 -14.34 -34.15 1.25
C HIS A 89 -13.07 -34.50 2.05
N LYS A 90 -12.15 -35.29 1.48
CA LYS A 90 -10.99 -35.83 2.22
C LYS A 90 -9.90 -34.80 2.54
N ARG A 91 -9.79 -33.72 1.76
CA ARG A 91 -8.77 -32.66 1.96
C ARG A 91 -9.02 -31.90 3.26
N LYS A 92 -7.93 -31.67 4.00
CA LYS A 92 -7.94 -30.89 5.26
C LYS A 92 -7.00 -29.68 5.25
N ASN A 93 -6.16 -29.55 4.22
CA ASN A 93 -5.11 -28.53 4.16
C ASN A 93 -5.58 -27.34 3.32
N TRP A 94 -5.75 -26.19 3.99
CA TRP A 94 -6.21 -24.92 3.41
C TRP A 94 -5.10 -23.88 3.55
N PHE A 95 -4.53 -23.48 2.42
CA PHE A 95 -3.43 -22.52 2.38
C PHE A 95 -3.97 -21.10 2.17
N PHE A 96 -3.32 -20.15 2.81
CA PHE A 96 -3.47 -18.71 2.58
C PHE A 96 -2.08 -18.06 2.75
N SER A 97 -1.90 -16.84 2.29
CA SER A 97 -0.60 -16.15 2.37
C SER A 97 -0.72 -14.79 3.03
N GLY A 98 0.40 -14.31 3.55
CA GLY A 98 0.56 -12.95 4.05
C GLY A 98 1.72 -12.26 3.36
N GLN A 99 1.49 -11.02 2.94
CA GLN A 99 2.51 -10.18 2.32
C GLN A 99 2.58 -8.85 3.05
N VAL A 100 3.80 -8.46 3.46
CA VAL A 100 4.05 -7.20 4.15
C VAL A 100 4.54 -6.16 3.16
N TYR A 101 4.04 -4.94 3.31
CA TYR A 101 4.49 -3.78 2.56
C TYR A 101 4.85 -2.67 3.55
N GLU A 102 6.03 -2.12 3.37
CA GLU A 102 6.47 -0.93 4.10
C GLU A 102 6.20 0.26 3.20
N VAL A 103 5.25 1.10 3.62
CA VAL A 103 5.03 2.37 2.95
C VAL A 103 5.84 3.40 3.72
N ASN A 104 6.94 3.80 3.11
CA ASN A 104 7.67 4.97 3.54
C ASN A 104 6.84 6.17 3.11
N ASP A 105 6.39 6.97 4.07
CA ASP A 105 6.00 8.34 3.77
C ASP A 105 7.26 9.03 3.30
N ILE A 106 7.46 9.08 1.98
CA ILE A 106 8.40 10.04 1.41
C ILE A 106 7.78 11.37 1.80
N ASP A 107 8.43 12.07 2.73
CA ASP A 107 8.06 13.41 3.12
C ASP A 107 8.30 14.30 1.88
N LEU A 108 7.25 14.40 1.07
CA LEU A 108 7.24 15.14 -0.19
C LEU A 108 7.00 16.64 0.07
N ASP A 109 6.84 17.02 1.33
CA ASP A 109 6.59 18.39 1.72
C ASP A 109 7.91 19.12 2.01
N ASN A 110 8.26 19.97 1.04
CA ASN A 110 9.07 21.19 1.17
C ASN A 110 10.55 21.16 0.82
N ALA A 111 10.86 20.85 -0.45
CA ALA A 111 12.10 21.32 -1.05
C ALA A 111 11.95 21.68 -2.54
N ILE A 112 11.22 22.76 -2.84
CA ILE A 112 11.16 23.32 -4.21
C ILE A 112 12.25 24.39 -4.37
N THR A 113 13.18 24.16 -5.29
CA THR A 113 14.16 25.16 -5.72
C THR A 113 13.63 25.92 -6.92
N TYR A 114 13.86 27.23 -6.96
CA TYR A 114 13.43 28.10 -8.06
C TYR A 114 14.65 28.71 -8.75
N GLN A 115 14.68 28.63 -10.07
CA GLN A 115 15.64 29.31 -10.93
C GLN A 115 14.89 30.30 -11.82
N ALA A 116 15.35 31.55 -11.87
CA ALA A 116 14.85 32.52 -12.83
C ALA A 116 15.43 32.21 -14.21
N CYS A 117 14.62 32.41 -15.25
CA CYS A 117 15.02 32.19 -16.63
C CYS A 117 14.53 33.37 -17.49
N ARG A 118 15.16 33.57 -18.63
CA ARG A 118 14.62 34.45 -19.68
C ARG A 118 13.43 33.79 -20.35
N SER A 119 12.36 34.54 -20.49
CA SER A 119 11.17 34.13 -21.24
C SER A 119 11.52 33.97 -22.72
N SER A 120 11.11 32.87 -23.35
CA SER A 120 11.35 32.61 -24.77
C SER A 120 10.04 32.66 -25.53
N GLY A 121 9.80 33.74 -26.29
CA GLY A 121 8.57 33.89 -27.08
C GLY A 121 8.66 35.05 -28.07
N ALA A 122 7.72 35.10 -29.02
CA ALA A 122 7.60 36.16 -30.04
C ALA A 122 7.08 37.50 -29.47
N GLY A 123 7.69 37.96 -28.37
CA GLY A 123 7.36 39.22 -27.71
C GLY A 123 8.34 40.36 -28.05
N GLY A 124 7.91 41.61 -27.83
CA GLY A 124 8.74 42.81 -28.01
C GLY A 124 9.92 42.90 -27.03
N GLN A 125 10.73 43.96 -27.13
CA GLN A 125 11.97 44.16 -26.34
C GLN A 125 11.81 43.90 -24.83
N HIS A 126 10.65 44.24 -24.24
CA HIS A 126 10.37 44.05 -22.82
C HIS A 126 10.26 42.56 -22.41
N VAL A 127 9.76 41.69 -23.30
CA VAL A 127 9.61 40.25 -23.06
C VAL A 127 10.97 39.54 -23.09
N ASN A 128 11.89 40.02 -23.94
CA ASN A 128 13.20 39.38 -24.15
C ASN A 128 14.28 39.84 -23.15
N THR A 129 14.02 40.91 -22.39
CA THR A 129 15.00 41.50 -21.46
C THR A 129 14.71 41.18 -19.98
N THR A 130 13.47 40.76 -19.66
CA THR A 130 13.04 40.54 -18.27
C THR A 130 13.10 39.05 -17.90
N ASP A 131 13.76 38.71 -16.79
CA ASP A 131 13.83 37.35 -16.23
C ASP A 131 12.52 36.96 -15.49
N SER A 132 11.39 37.05 -16.20
CA SER A 132 10.08 36.72 -15.64
C SER A 132 9.78 35.22 -15.63
N ALA A 133 10.42 34.41 -16.47
CA ALA A 133 10.23 32.96 -16.48
C ALA A 133 10.86 32.31 -15.25
N VAL A 134 10.25 31.22 -14.79
CA VAL A 134 10.65 30.50 -13.59
C VAL A 134 10.72 29.01 -13.90
N ARG A 135 11.86 28.39 -13.60
CA ARG A 135 12.00 26.95 -13.49
C ARG A 135 11.93 26.56 -12.02
N ALA A 136 10.95 25.77 -11.64
CA ALA A 136 10.84 25.20 -10.31
C ALA A 136 11.21 23.72 -10.35
N THR A 137 11.96 23.23 -9.37
CA THR A 137 12.38 21.82 -9.27
C THR A 137 12.16 21.33 -7.85
N HIS A 138 11.42 20.23 -7.71
CA HIS A 138 11.28 19.52 -6.44
C HIS A 138 12.51 18.63 -6.24
N THR A 139 13.36 18.93 -5.25
CA THR A 139 14.67 18.28 -5.10
C THR A 139 14.57 16.81 -4.74
N ALA A 140 13.57 16.41 -3.94
CA ALA A 140 13.43 15.03 -3.51
C ALA A 140 12.96 14.09 -4.64
N THR A 141 12.19 14.58 -5.61
CA THR A 141 11.68 13.75 -6.73
C THR A 141 12.35 14.06 -8.07
N GLY A 142 13.08 15.16 -8.18
CA GLY A 142 13.65 15.65 -9.44
C GLY A 142 12.63 16.23 -10.43
N ILE A 143 11.34 16.26 -10.07
CA ILE A 143 10.29 16.80 -10.94
C ILE A 143 10.50 18.30 -11.10
N SER A 144 10.64 18.74 -12.35
CA SER A 144 10.76 20.15 -12.70
C SER A 144 9.63 20.62 -13.61
N VAL A 145 9.32 21.92 -13.50
CA VAL A 145 8.38 22.64 -14.35
C VAL A 145 8.99 23.98 -14.73
N ARG A 146 8.73 24.44 -15.95
CA ARG A 146 9.06 25.78 -16.41
C ARG A 146 7.77 26.53 -16.69
N VAL A 147 7.67 27.75 -16.16
CA VAL A 147 6.48 28.60 -16.28
C VAL A 147 6.90 30.00 -16.74
N GLU A 148 6.29 30.46 -17.82
CA GLU A 148 6.56 31.78 -18.43
C GLU A 148 5.27 32.46 -18.94
N SER A 149 4.10 31.97 -18.52
CA SER A 149 2.79 32.44 -18.99
C SER A 149 2.40 33.82 -18.44
N GLU A 150 2.89 34.17 -17.25
CA GLU A 150 2.58 35.45 -16.60
C GLU A 150 3.68 36.49 -16.82
N ARG A 151 3.30 37.77 -16.77
CA ARG A 151 4.24 38.89 -16.93
C ARG A 151 5.20 39.05 -15.75
N SER A 152 4.80 38.62 -14.55
CA SER A 152 5.60 38.78 -13.32
C SER A 152 6.22 37.45 -12.87
N GLN A 153 7.46 37.53 -12.37
CA GLN A 153 8.15 36.37 -11.81
C GLN A 153 7.41 35.78 -10.59
N HIS A 154 6.79 36.62 -9.76
CA HIS A 154 6.06 36.17 -8.58
C HIS A 154 4.82 35.36 -8.95
N SER A 155 4.07 35.79 -9.96
CA SER A 155 2.93 35.04 -10.51
C SER A 155 3.39 33.71 -11.10
N ASN A 156 4.49 33.72 -11.88
CA ASN A 156 5.08 32.49 -12.42
C ASN A 156 5.57 31.52 -11.33
N LYS A 157 6.16 32.02 -10.23
CA LYS A 157 6.54 31.18 -9.06
C LYS A 157 5.33 30.50 -8.42
N ARG A 158 4.23 31.23 -8.25
CA ARG A 158 2.98 30.69 -7.67
C ARG A 158 2.39 29.59 -8.55
N LEU A 159 2.32 29.83 -9.85
CA LEU A 159 1.82 28.84 -10.82
C LEU A 159 2.75 27.62 -10.90
N ALA A 160 4.07 27.83 -10.88
CA ALA A 160 5.05 26.74 -10.87
C ALA A 160 4.90 25.85 -9.61
N LYS A 161 4.63 26.46 -8.43
CA LYS A 161 4.33 25.70 -7.21
C LYS A 161 3.07 24.85 -7.36
N ALA A 162 1.99 25.42 -7.91
CA ALA A 162 0.74 24.70 -8.14
C ALA A 162 0.94 23.52 -9.10
N LEU A 163 1.66 23.73 -10.21
CA LEU A 163 1.96 22.67 -11.18
C LEU A 163 2.85 21.56 -10.61
N ILE A 164 3.85 21.90 -9.77
CA ILE A 164 4.64 20.87 -9.05
C ILE A 164 3.73 20.07 -8.12
N SER A 165 2.88 20.74 -7.32
CA SER A 165 1.94 20.07 -6.42
C SER A 165 1.04 19.08 -7.18
N GLN A 166 0.47 19.52 -8.30
CA GLN A 166 -0.38 18.68 -9.14
C GLN A 166 0.40 17.48 -9.70
N LYS A 167 1.63 17.68 -10.20
CA LYS A 167 2.47 16.58 -10.69
C LYS A 167 2.86 15.59 -9.59
N LEU A 168 3.13 16.07 -8.38
CA LEU A 168 3.43 15.23 -7.23
C LEU A 168 2.22 14.38 -6.84
N GLU A 169 1.02 14.97 -6.85
CA GLU A 169 -0.22 14.26 -6.58
C GLU A 169 -0.53 13.19 -7.63
N LEU A 170 -0.36 13.52 -8.92
CA LEU A 170 -0.47 12.54 -10.00
C LEU A 170 0.54 11.40 -9.85
N ALA A 171 1.80 11.70 -9.54
CA ALA A 171 2.82 10.68 -9.31
C ALA A 171 2.50 9.79 -8.09
N LYS A 172 1.96 10.37 -7.01
CA LYS A 172 1.46 9.61 -5.85
C LYS A 172 0.35 8.65 -6.27
N HIS A 173 -0.63 9.12 -7.04
CA HIS A 173 -1.73 8.29 -7.54
C HIS A 173 -1.25 7.17 -8.48
N GLU A 174 -0.31 7.46 -9.38
CA GLU A 174 0.27 6.46 -10.28
C GLU A 174 1.05 5.40 -9.49
N ALA A 175 1.87 5.81 -8.52
CA ALA A 175 2.60 4.90 -7.66
C ALA A 175 1.66 4.00 -6.85
N MET A 176 0.59 4.58 -6.30
CA MET A 176 -0.45 3.82 -5.59
C MET A 176 -1.14 2.83 -6.53
N SER A 177 -1.52 3.24 -7.74
CA SER A 177 -2.13 2.35 -8.74
C SER A 177 -1.20 1.21 -9.18
N GLN A 178 0.10 1.48 -9.33
CA GLN A 178 1.10 0.44 -9.62
C GLN A 178 1.22 -0.54 -8.46
N GLN A 179 1.32 -0.03 -7.23
CA GLN A 179 1.33 -0.88 -6.03
C GLN A 179 0.07 -1.75 -5.96
N ASP A 180 -1.11 -1.17 -6.17
CA ASP A 180 -2.38 -1.89 -6.20
C ASP A 180 -2.37 -3.00 -7.24
N LYS A 181 -1.86 -2.72 -8.45
CA LYS A 181 -1.70 -3.74 -9.51
C LYS A 181 -0.74 -4.85 -9.10
N THR A 182 0.40 -4.52 -8.49
CA THR A 182 1.35 -5.52 -7.98
C THR A 182 0.73 -6.37 -6.88
N ARG A 183 0.03 -5.74 -5.92
CA ARG A 183 -0.72 -6.45 -4.86
C ARG A 183 -1.78 -7.38 -5.44
N TRP A 184 -2.46 -6.94 -6.50
CA TRP A 184 -3.45 -7.73 -7.20
C TRP A 184 -2.82 -8.93 -7.92
N GLN A 185 -1.70 -8.74 -8.63
CA GLN A 185 -0.96 -9.85 -9.26
C GLN A 185 -0.47 -10.87 -8.22
N GLN A 186 0.07 -10.41 -7.10
CA GLN A 186 0.56 -11.27 -6.01
C GLN A 186 -0.57 -12.04 -5.32
N HIS A 187 -1.80 -11.52 -5.30
CA HIS A 187 -2.97 -12.28 -4.86
C HIS A 187 -3.17 -13.56 -5.70
N TRP A 188 -2.87 -13.52 -7.01
CA TRP A 188 -3.03 -14.65 -7.92
C TRP A 188 -1.89 -15.69 -7.81
N GLU A 189 -0.67 -15.28 -7.48
CA GLU A 189 0.55 -16.13 -7.43
C GLU A 189 0.82 -16.78 -6.06
N LEU A 190 -0.22 -17.29 -5.40
CA LEU A 190 -0.07 -17.84 -4.04
C LEU A 190 0.84 -19.08 -4.00
N GLN A 191 2.00 -18.97 -3.35
CA GLN A 191 2.90 -20.09 -3.10
C GLN A 191 2.26 -21.09 -2.12
N ARG A 192 2.11 -22.35 -2.56
CA ARG A 192 1.54 -23.44 -1.78
C ARG A 192 2.67 -24.37 -1.32
N GLY A 193 2.93 -24.42 -0.02
CA GLY A 193 4.00 -25.24 0.56
C GLY A 193 4.81 -24.44 1.60
N ASN A 194 5.64 -25.15 2.37
CA ASN A 194 6.53 -24.58 3.40
C ASN A 194 5.87 -23.50 4.30
N PRO A 195 4.79 -23.84 5.03
CA PRO A 195 4.04 -22.85 5.78
C PRO A 195 4.85 -22.29 6.96
N VAL A 196 4.92 -20.96 7.08
CA VAL A 196 5.54 -20.27 8.22
C VAL A 196 4.72 -20.40 9.51
N LYS A 197 3.41 -20.63 9.37
CA LYS A 197 2.49 -20.93 10.48
C LYS A 197 1.51 -22.01 10.09
N VAL A 198 1.26 -22.92 11.02
CA VAL A 198 0.26 -23.97 10.89
C VAL A 198 -0.79 -23.78 11.97
N PHE A 199 -2.06 -23.79 11.58
CA PHE A 199 -3.21 -23.71 12.47
C PHE A 199 -3.99 -25.02 12.39
N LYS A 200 -4.54 -25.50 13.51
CA LYS A 200 -5.27 -26.77 13.57
C LYS A 200 -6.68 -26.60 14.15
N GLY A 201 -7.60 -27.38 13.60
CA GLY A 201 -8.95 -27.52 14.09
C GLY A 201 -9.83 -26.29 13.87
N GLU A 202 -11.09 -26.41 14.29
CA GLU A 202 -12.10 -25.37 14.07
C GLU A 202 -11.85 -24.09 14.85
N LYS A 203 -11.16 -24.20 15.99
CA LYS A 203 -10.78 -23.08 16.85
C LYS A 203 -9.59 -22.28 16.33
N PHE A 204 -8.98 -22.69 15.20
CA PHE A 204 -7.85 -22.00 14.58
C PHE A 204 -6.65 -21.82 15.53
N LEU A 205 -6.28 -22.90 16.23
CA LEU A 205 -5.21 -22.86 17.21
C LEU A 205 -3.86 -22.99 16.51
N LEU A 206 -2.90 -22.11 16.85
CA LEU A 206 -1.55 -22.19 16.34
C LEU A 206 -0.90 -23.50 16.80
N SER A 207 -0.45 -24.31 15.85
CA SER A 207 0.39 -25.48 16.09
C SER A 207 1.83 -25.05 15.89
N ASN A 208 2.58 -25.00 16.99
CA ASN A 208 4.04 -24.97 16.93
C ASN A 208 4.56 -26.29 16.35
#